data_AF-A0A967ZCR2-F1
#
_entry.id   AF-A0A967ZCR2-F1
#
_cell.length_a   1.000
_cell.length_b   1.000
_cell.length_c   1.000
_cell.angle_alpha   90.00
_cell.angle_beta   90.00
_cell.angle_gamma   90.00
#
_symmetry.space_group_name_H-M   'P 1'
#
loop_
_entity.id
_entity.type
_entity.pdbx_description
1 polymer ?
#
loop_
_entity_poly.entity_id
_entity_poly.type
_entity_poly.pdbx_seq_one_letter_code
_entity_poly.pdbx_strand_id
1 'polypeptide(L)' 'ICRSPTAEGVFRKLATAEAPDLALHVDSAGTHAYHIGKPPDQRAQRAAERRGVSLAALRAR' A
#
# COMPACT_ATOMS: atom_id res chain seq x y z
N ILE A 1 10.02 1.15 -3.88
CA ILE A 1 8.60 1.56 -3.71
C ILE A 1 7.62 0.49 -4.21
N CYS A 2 7.82 -0.80 -3.91
CA CYS A 2 7.02 -1.88 -4.51
C CYS A 2 6.37 -2.76 -3.46
N ARG A 3 7.17 -3.49 -2.67
CA ARG A 3 6.70 -4.54 -1.75
C ARG A 3 5.86 -3.98 -0.59
N SER A 4 6.44 -3.11 0.23
CA SER A 4 5.78 -2.59 1.42
C SER A 4 4.51 -1.77 1.14
N PRO A 5 4.43 -0.87 0.13
CA PRO A 5 3.15 -0.22 -0.20
C PRO A 5 2.11 -1.21 -0.76
N THR A 6 2.54 -2.27 -1.47
CA THR A 6 1.59 -3.32 -1.90
C THR A 6 1.01 -4.05 -0.69
N ALA A 7 1.86 -4.42 0.28
CA ALA A 7 1.42 -5.08 1.50
C ALA A 7 0.45 -4.22 2.30
N GLU A 8 0.74 -2.91 2.43
CA GLU A 8 -0.16 -1.95 3.07
C GLU A 8 -1.53 -1.89 2.39
N GLY A 9 -1.57 -1.74 1.06
CA GLY A 9 -2.84 -1.68 0.32
C GLY A 9 -3.66 -2.97 0.43
N VAL A 10 -3.01 -4.13 0.33
CA VAL A 10 -3.67 -5.44 0.49
C VAL A 10 -4.21 -5.59 1.91
N PHE A 11 -3.40 -5.28 2.92
CA PHE A 11 -3.81 -5.42 4.32
C PHE A 11 -4.97 -4.49 4.66
N ARG A 12 -4.94 -3.21 4.24
CA ARG A 12 -6.07 -2.28 4.42
C ARG A 12 -7.36 -2.83 3.83
N LYS A 13 -7.30 -3.41 2.61
CA LYS A 13 -8.48 -4.01 1.97
C LYS A 13 -9.03 -5.20 2.77
N LEU A 14 -8.16 -6.12 3.19
CA LEU A 14 -8.57 -7.30 3.97
C LEU A 14 -9.14 -6.89 5.32
N ALA A 15 -8.46 -5.99 6.04
CA ALA A 15 -8.93 -5.47 7.32
C ALA A 15 -10.32 -4.82 7.21
N THR A 16 -10.54 -4.01 6.18
CA THR A 16 -11.85 -3.37 5.94
C THR A 16 -12.95 -4.41 5.66
N ALA A 17 -12.62 -5.52 5.01
CA ALA A 17 -13.58 -6.57 4.65
C ALA A 17 -13.86 -7.55 5.79
N GLU A 18 -12.83 -7.91 6.56
CA GLU A 18 -12.89 -9.01 7.54
C GLU A 18 -13.01 -8.52 8.98
N ALA A 19 -12.58 -7.29 9.29
CA ALA A 19 -12.62 -6.71 10.61
C ALA A 19 -13.03 -5.21 10.56
N PRO A 20 -14.21 -4.88 10.00
CA PRO A 20 -14.63 -3.50 9.76
C PRO A 20 -14.73 -2.64 11.04
N ASP A 21 -14.99 -3.27 12.18
CA ASP A 21 -15.10 -2.58 13.48
C ASP A 21 -13.74 -2.39 14.18
N LEU A 22 -12.66 -2.95 13.62
CA LEU A 22 -11.32 -2.84 14.19
C LEU A 22 -10.67 -1.52 13.74
N ALA A 23 -10.51 -0.60 14.69
CA ALA A 23 -9.79 0.65 14.45
C ALA A 23 -8.30 0.37 14.22
N LEU A 24 -7.86 0.44 12.95
CA LEU A 24 -6.48 0.18 12.55
C LEU A 24 -5.84 1.40 11.89
N HIS A 25 -4.59 1.65 12.28
CA HIS A 25 -3.68 2.49 11.52
C HIS A 25 -2.64 1.59 10.84
N VAL A 26 -2.54 1.70 9.51
CA VAL A 26 -1.65 0.88 8.68
C VAL A 26 -0.73 1.81 7.93
N ASP A 27 0.56 1.48 7.87
CA ASP A 27 1.55 2.33 7.23
C ASP A 27 2.76 1.49 6.77
N SER A 28 3.54 2.01 5.83
CA SER A 28 4.72 1.36 5.28
C SER A 28 5.88 2.35 5.03
N ALA A 29 7.11 1.88 5.22
CA ALA A 29 8.32 2.68 5.00
C ALA A 29 9.44 1.87 4.32
N GLY A 30 10.37 2.58 3.68
CA GLY A 30 11.64 2.04 3.22
C GLY A 30 12.75 2.28 4.23
N THR A 31 13.80 1.46 4.20
CA THR A 31 15.02 1.69 5.00
C THR A 31 15.92 2.78 4.40
N HIS A 32 15.72 3.10 3.11
CA HIS A 32 16.51 4.08 2.38
C HIS A 32 15.59 5.16 1.79
N ALA A 33 16.11 6.39 1.73
CA ALA A 33 15.36 7.59 1.38
C ALA A 33 15.29 7.92 -0.13
N TYR A 34 15.73 7.03 -1.03
CA TYR A 34 15.85 7.32 -2.48
C TYR A 34 14.54 7.71 -3.19
N HIS A 35 13.40 7.40 -2.57
CA HIS A 35 12.09 7.54 -3.19
C HIS A 35 11.08 8.31 -2.34
N ILE A 36 11.52 9.05 -1.30
CA ILE A 36 10.62 9.82 -0.44
C ILE A 36 9.66 10.67 -1.29
N GLY A 37 8.37 10.63 -0.95
CA GLY A 37 7.31 11.35 -1.63
C GLY A 37 6.90 10.78 -3.00
N LYS A 38 7.59 9.77 -3.53
CA LYS A 38 7.21 9.14 -4.80
C LYS A 38 6.05 8.16 -4.60
N PRO A 39 5.15 8.02 -5.60
CA PRO A 39 4.13 6.97 -5.57
C PRO A 39 4.76 5.57 -5.67
N PRO A 40 3.99 4.49 -5.38
CA PRO A 40 4.43 3.13 -5.63
C PRO A 40 4.87 2.89 -7.08
N ASP A 41 5.73 1.90 -7.31
CA ASP A 41 6.18 1.52 -8.66
C ASP A 41 4.96 1.16 -9.52
N GLN A 42 4.92 1.66 -10.76
CA GLN A 42 3.77 1.45 -11.65
C GLN A 42 3.45 -0.02 -11.91
N ARG A 43 4.44 -0.91 -11.92
CA ARG A 43 4.21 -2.36 -12.08
C ARG A 43 3.49 -2.93 -10.87
N ALA A 44 3.83 -2.45 -9.67
CA ALA A 44 3.14 -2.82 -8.44
C ALA A 44 1.69 -2.28 -8.42
N GLN A 45 1.48 -1.02 -8.84
CA GLN A 45 0.14 -0.45 -8.99
C GLN A 45 -0.72 -1.30 -9.93
N ARG A 46 -0.24 -1.56 -11.16
CA ARG A 46 -0.96 -2.42 -12.12
C ARG A 46 -1.24 -3.83 -11.60
N ALA A 47 -0.30 -4.41 -10.85
CA ALA A 47 -0.48 -5.74 -10.27
C ALA A 47 -1.55 -5.76 -9.15
N ALA A 48 -1.62 -4.71 -8.34
CA ALA A 48 -2.60 -4.53 -7.28
C ALA A 48 -3.99 -4.21 -7.85
N GLU A 49 -4.08 -3.35 -8.86
CA GLU A 49 -5.32 -3.00 -9.55
C GLU A 49 -6.02 -4.21 -10.14
N ARG A 50 -5.28 -5.14 -10.76
CA ARG A 50 -5.82 -6.42 -11.25
C ARG A 50 -6.46 -7.29 -10.15
N ARG A 51 -6.20 -6.99 -8.88
CA ARG A 51 -6.77 -7.66 -7.70
C ARG A 51 -7.75 -6.75 -6.94
N GLY A 52 -8.14 -5.63 -7.54
CA GLY A 52 -9.03 -4.63 -6.95
C GLY A 52 -8.44 -3.97 -5.71
N VAL A 53 -7.14 -3.71 -5.70
CA VAL A 53 -6.43 -2.98 -4.63
C VAL A 53 -5.83 -1.72 -5.24
N SER A 54 -6.23 -0.54 -4.74
CA SER A 54 -5.64 0.73 -5.17
C SER A 54 -4.45 1.09 -4.29
N LEU A 55 -3.32 1.43 -4.92
CA LEU A 55 -2.12 1.93 -4.23
C LEU A 55 -1.86 3.43 -4.52
N ALA A 56 -2.76 4.10 -5.25
CA ALA A 56 -2.52 5.41 -5.83
C ALA A 56 -2.30 6.54 -4.79
N ALA A 57 -2.89 6.41 -3.61
CA ALA A 57 -2.77 7.38 -2.52
C ALA A 57 -1.46 7.24 -1.72
N LEU A 58 -0.77 6.09 -1.81
CA LEU A 58 0.41 5.84 -0.99
C LEU A 58 1.61 6.65 -1.47
N ARG A 59 2.48 7.04 -0.54
CA ARG A 59 3.72 7.77 -0.83
C ARG A 59 4.86 7.17 -0.04
N ALA A 60 6.03 7.03 -0.68
CA ALA A 60 7.17 6.48 0.01
C ALA A 60 7.66 7.42 1.11
N ARG A 61 8.12 6.81 2.19
CA ARG A 61 8.82 7.43 3.30
C ARG A 61 9.97 6.52 3.74
#